data_AF-A0A967EIK5-F1
#
_entry.id   AF-A0A967EIK5-F1
#
_cell.length_a   1.000
_cell.length_b   1.000
_cell.length_c   1.000
_cell.angle_alpha   90.00
_cell.angle_beta   90.00
_cell.angle_gamma   90.00
#
_symmetry.space_group_name_H-M   'P 1'
#
loop_
_entity.id
_entity.type
_entity.pdbx_description
1 polymer ?
#
loop_
_entity_poly.entity_id
_entity_poly.type
_entity_poly.pdbx_seq_one_letter_code
_entity_poly.pdbx_strand_id
1 'polypeptide(L)'
;MSAQLGGGWDGGKVPSGQQCNLQGGNGSTPPMRVSGIPSGAVWIVAYFNDKSYKPLSRNGGHGTIAFPVRGAVTDLPAVPGMTKRLPGGAQVMAPAKSSGKYASPGYLPPCSGGKNNRYSVDLKAVDKQGKVLAEIRDFTIGRY
;
A
#
# COMPACT_ATOMS: atom_id res chain seq x y z
N MET A 1 -2.82 -8.96 14.81
CA MET A 1 -3.00 -7.71 14.04
C MET A 1 -4.12 -7.91 13.02
N SER A 2 -4.97 -6.90 12.81
CA SER A 2 -6.01 -6.87 11.79
C SER A 2 -5.99 -5.52 11.07
N ALA A 3 -6.60 -5.46 9.88
CA ALA A 3 -6.72 -4.23 9.09
C ALA A 3 -8.13 -4.08 8.52
N GLN A 4 -8.59 -2.84 8.44
CA GLN A 4 -9.86 -2.46 7.85
C GLN A 4 -9.64 -1.35 6.82
N LEU A 5 -10.21 -1.49 5.63
CA LEU A 5 -10.16 -0.48 4.58
C LEU A 5 -11.13 0.68 4.87
N GLY A 6 -10.81 1.87 4.38
CA GLY A 6 -11.66 3.06 4.42
C GLY A 6 -11.64 3.84 3.10
N GLY A 7 -12.32 4.98 3.07
CA GLY A 7 -12.31 5.87 1.91
C GLY A 7 -12.92 5.26 0.64
N GLY A 8 -13.93 4.40 0.79
CA GLY A 8 -14.61 3.71 -0.32
C GLY A 8 -13.90 2.46 -0.83
N TRP A 9 -12.72 2.12 -0.31
CA TRP A 9 -12.08 0.84 -0.56
C TRP A 9 -12.75 -0.24 0.30
N ASP A 10 -13.11 -1.36 -0.31
CA ASP A 10 -13.81 -2.47 0.34
C ASP A 10 -13.20 -3.85 0.04
N GLY A 11 -12.12 -3.90 -0.74
CA GLY A 11 -11.49 -5.14 -1.19
C GLY A 11 -12.12 -5.74 -2.46
N GLY A 12 -13.25 -5.17 -2.92
CA GLY A 12 -13.94 -5.55 -4.15
C GLY A 12 -13.40 -4.81 -5.36
N LYS A 13 -13.83 -3.56 -5.56
CA LYS A 13 -13.44 -2.73 -6.72
C LYS A 13 -12.60 -1.56 -6.27
N VAL A 14 -11.54 -1.25 -7.01
CA VAL A 14 -10.76 -0.01 -6.80
C VAL A 14 -11.68 1.19 -7.02
N PRO A 15 -11.77 2.14 -6.07
CA PRO A 15 -12.64 3.31 -6.20
C PRO A 15 -12.31 4.14 -7.44
N SER A 16 -13.32 4.80 -8.00
CA SER A 16 -13.14 5.66 -9.19
C SER A 16 -12.10 6.75 -8.92
N GLY A 17 -11.19 6.95 -9.88
CA GLY A 17 -10.10 7.91 -9.78
C GLY A 17 -8.88 7.41 -9.00
N GLN A 18 -8.96 6.23 -8.36
CA GLN A 18 -7.84 5.65 -7.63
C GLN A 18 -6.87 4.84 -8.52
N GLN A 19 -7.12 4.76 -9.82
CA GLN A 19 -6.15 4.25 -10.80
C GLN A 19 -5.01 5.25 -11.07
N CYS A 20 -3.99 4.80 -11.80
CA CYS A 20 -2.84 5.61 -12.20
C CYS A 20 -3.22 6.74 -13.18
N ASN A 21 -2.36 7.76 -13.24
CA ASN A 21 -2.48 8.91 -14.15
C ASN A 21 -2.49 8.54 -15.64
N LEU A 22 -1.78 7.47 -16.04
CA LEU A 22 -1.80 6.94 -17.41
C LEU A 22 -3.20 6.48 -17.85
N GLN A 23 -4.13 6.32 -16.91
CA GLN A 23 -5.50 5.85 -17.13
C GLN A 23 -6.52 6.85 -16.57
N GLY A 24 -6.14 8.14 -16.52
CA GLY A 24 -7.01 9.24 -16.12
C GLY A 24 -7.31 9.33 -14.63
N GLY A 25 -6.64 8.55 -13.77
CA GLY A 25 -6.79 8.64 -12.33
C GLY A 25 -5.72 9.49 -11.65
N ASN A 26 -5.85 9.68 -10.34
CA ASN A 26 -4.84 10.31 -9.50
C ASN A 26 -4.73 9.55 -8.18
N GLY A 27 -4.50 8.24 -8.29
CA GLY A 27 -4.63 7.32 -7.19
C GLY A 27 -3.67 7.52 -6.02
N SER A 28 -4.15 7.09 -4.87
CA SER A 28 -3.48 7.11 -3.57
C SER A 28 -3.51 5.72 -2.95
N THR A 29 -2.70 5.48 -1.92
CA THR A 29 -2.83 4.24 -1.14
C THR A 29 -4.22 4.18 -0.48
N PRO A 30 -4.83 2.99 -0.32
CA PRO A 30 -6.06 2.87 0.44
C PRO A 30 -5.86 3.32 1.89
N PRO A 31 -6.71 4.21 2.43
CA PRO A 31 -6.76 4.44 3.86
C PRO A 31 -7.08 3.15 4.60
N MET A 32 -6.38 2.88 5.71
CA MET A 32 -6.61 1.69 6.51
C MET A 32 -6.55 2.01 8.01
N ARG A 33 -7.37 1.33 8.80
CA ARG A 33 -7.19 1.26 10.26
C ARG A 33 -6.57 -0.08 10.61
N VAL A 34 -5.41 -0.07 11.25
CA VAL A 34 -4.69 -1.28 11.68
C VAL A 34 -4.79 -1.41 13.19
N SER A 35 -5.22 -2.57 13.68
CA SER A 35 -5.48 -2.84 15.09
C SER A 35 -4.70 -4.06 15.60
N GLY A 36 -4.46 -4.12 16.90
CA GLY A 36 -3.68 -5.20 17.53
C GLY A 36 -2.23 -5.19 17.09
N ILE A 37 -1.64 -3.99 16.99
CA ILE A 37 -0.22 -3.76 16.69
C ILE A 37 0.58 -4.14 17.95
N PRO A 38 1.59 -5.04 17.86
CA PRO A 38 2.40 -5.43 19.01
C PRO A 38 3.15 -4.24 19.63
N SER A 39 3.37 -4.29 20.94
CA SER A 39 4.24 -3.35 21.63
C SER A 39 5.66 -3.40 21.06
N GLY A 40 6.32 -2.24 21.01
CA GLY A 40 7.66 -2.10 20.42
C GLY A 40 7.67 -1.88 18.90
N ALA A 41 6.55 -2.08 18.20
CA ALA A 41 6.44 -1.68 16.80
C ALA A 41 6.49 -0.15 16.67
N VAL A 42 7.28 0.36 15.73
CA VAL A 42 7.41 1.78 15.42
C VAL A 42 6.94 2.13 14.01
N TRP A 43 6.88 1.15 13.11
CA TRP A 43 6.35 1.31 11.76
C TRP A 43 5.37 0.21 11.40
N ILE A 44 4.34 0.57 10.61
CA ILE A 44 3.66 -0.37 9.72
C ILE A 44 4.24 -0.19 8.33
N VAL A 45 4.88 -1.24 7.80
CA VAL A 45 5.44 -1.25 6.44
C VAL A 45 4.47 -1.99 5.52
N ALA A 46 3.92 -1.25 4.57
CA ALA A 46 2.94 -1.69 3.60
C ALA A 46 3.60 -2.00 2.25
N TYR A 47 3.56 -3.26 1.83
CA TYR A 47 4.09 -3.74 0.55
C TYR A 47 2.93 -3.93 -0.42
N PHE A 48 2.75 -2.99 -1.34
CA PHE A 48 1.66 -3.06 -2.31
C PHE A 48 2.03 -3.95 -3.49
N ASN A 49 1.10 -4.79 -3.95
CA ASN A 49 1.35 -5.75 -5.00
C ASN A 49 0.15 -5.91 -5.95
N ASP A 50 0.44 -6.22 -7.21
CA ASP A 50 -0.54 -6.69 -8.20
C ASP A 50 -0.40 -8.21 -8.34
N LYS A 51 -1.30 -8.95 -7.71
CA LYS A 51 -1.25 -10.43 -7.68
C LYS A 51 -1.55 -11.06 -9.04
N SER A 52 -2.17 -10.33 -9.96
CA SER A 52 -2.45 -10.78 -11.31
C SER A 52 -1.28 -10.54 -12.27
N TYR A 53 -0.28 -9.73 -11.89
CA TYR A 53 0.89 -9.43 -12.71
C TYR A 53 2.20 -9.89 -12.07
N LYS A 54 2.72 -11.05 -12.52
CA LYS A 54 3.87 -11.76 -11.94
C LYS A 54 5.10 -10.88 -11.62
N PRO A 55 5.51 -9.91 -12.45
CA PRO A 55 6.65 -9.05 -12.12
C PRO A 55 6.44 -8.17 -10.89
N LEU A 56 5.19 -7.80 -10.57
CA LEU A 56 4.84 -6.88 -9.49
C LEU A 56 3.99 -7.53 -8.38
N SER A 57 3.92 -8.87 -8.34
CA SER A 57 3.02 -9.61 -7.45
C SER A 57 3.53 -9.82 -6.03
N ARG A 58 4.77 -9.44 -5.74
CA ARG A 58 5.43 -9.70 -4.45
C ARG A 58 6.45 -8.65 -4.06
N ASN A 59 6.70 -8.58 -2.76
CA ASN A 59 7.75 -7.78 -2.14
C ASN A 59 7.66 -6.30 -2.52
N GLY A 60 6.44 -5.74 -2.52
CA GLY A 60 6.19 -4.33 -2.79
C GLY A 60 6.35 -3.99 -4.27
N GLY A 61 5.80 -4.82 -5.17
CA GLY A 61 5.89 -4.57 -6.61
C GLY A 61 5.34 -3.20 -7.03
N HIS A 62 4.29 -2.75 -6.36
CA HIS A 62 3.69 -1.42 -6.53
C HIS A 62 4.28 -0.38 -5.56
N GLY A 63 5.40 -0.67 -4.91
CA GLY A 63 6.06 0.21 -3.95
C GLY A 63 5.82 -0.22 -2.50
N THR A 64 6.70 0.26 -1.63
CA THR A 64 6.68 -0.03 -0.19
C THR A 64 6.63 1.27 0.60
N ILE A 65 5.60 1.44 1.42
CA ILE A 65 5.38 2.64 2.23
C ILE A 65 5.41 2.29 3.71
N ALA A 66 6.17 3.04 4.51
CA ALA A 66 6.15 2.94 5.96
C ALA A 66 5.29 4.06 6.57
N PHE A 67 4.50 3.71 7.58
CA PHE A 67 3.66 4.61 8.34
C PHE A 67 4.01 4.54 9.83
N PRO A 68 4.14 5.67 10.53
CA PRO A 68 4.52 5.67 11.93
C PRO A 68 3.42 5.05 12.80
N VAL A 69 3.79 4.09 13.66
CA VAL A 69 2.86 3.52 14.64
C VAL A 69 2.57 4.55 15.73
N ARG A 70 1.30 4.74 16.05
CA ARG A 70 0.82 5.67 17.10
C ARG A 70 0.38 4.94 18.38
N GLY A 71 0.21 3.62 18.32
CA GLY A 71 -0.22 2.79 19.45
C GLY A 71 -0.71 1.42 18.96
N ALA A 72 -1.45 0.71 19.82
CA ALA A 72 -2.02 -0.60 19.49
C ALA A 72 -3.03 -0.55 18.32
N VAL A 73 -3.55 0.64 18.04
CA VAL A 73 -4.35 0.98 16.85
C VAL A 73 -3.68 2.16 16.15
N THR A 74 -3.56 2.11 14.83
CA THR A 74 -2.97 3.18 14.02
C THR A 74 -3.73 3.32 12.71
N ASP A 75 -4.03 4.56 12.35
CA ASP A 75 -4.58 4.89 11.04
C ASP A 75 -3.45 5.12 10.03
N LEU A 76 -3.55 4.44 8.89
CA LEU A 76 -2.72 4.64 7.71
C LEU A 76 -3.50 5.56 6.77
N PRO A 77 -3.18 6.87 6.72
CA PRO A 77 -3.89 7.78 5.84
C PRO A 77 -3.61 7.44 4.37
N ALA A 78 -4.51 7.86 3.48
CA ALA A 78 -4.20 7.87 2.05
C ALA A 78 -2.99 8.77 1.79
N VAL A 79 -2.00 8.24 1.08
CA VAL A 79 -0.87 9.02 0.59
C VAL A 79 -0.82 8.97 -0.94
N PRO A 80 -0.44 10.07 -1.60
CA PRO A 80 -0.46 10.15 -3.06
C PRO A 80 0.47 9.10 -3.69
N GLY A 81 0.02 8.51 -4.79
CA GLY A 81 0.86 7.68 -5.65
C GLY A 81 1.81 8.52 -6.50
N MET A 82 2.72 7.85 -7.20
CA MET A 82 3.63 8.44 -8.20
C MET A 82 4.54 9.55 -7.66
N THR A 83 4.76 9.63 -6.34
CA THR A 83 5.62 10.64 -5.69
C THR A 83 6.48 10.04 -4.58
N LYS A 84 7.66 10.63 -4.35
CA LYS A 84 8.57 10.30 -3.24
C LYS A 84 8.20 11.03 -1.94
N ARG A 85 7.55 12.20 -2.05
CA ARG A 85 7.21 13.06 -0.90
C ARG A 85 5.82 12.72 -0.41
N LEU A 86 5.73 12.20 0.81
CA LEU A 86 4.48 11.77 1.42
C LEU A 86 4.17 12.62 2.66
N PRO A 87 2.88 12.91 2.92
CA PRO A 87 2.46 13.67 4.10
C PRO A 87 2.43 12.79 5.37
N GLY A 88 2.20 13.41 6.52
CA GLY A 88 1.85 12.71 7.76
C GLY A 88 2.95 11.85 8.37
N GLY A 89 4.21 12.04 7.95
CA GLY A 89 5.35 11.26 8.40
C GLY A 89 5.47 9.88 7.74
N ALA A 90 4.63 9.57 6.74
CA ALA A 90 4.80 8.39 5.92
C ALA A 90 6.07 8.49 5.08
N GLN A 91 6.70 7.35 4.79
CA GLN A 91 7.96 7.30 4.06
C GLN A 91 7.92 6.25 2.94
N VAL A 92 8.48 6.59 1.79
CA VAL A 92 8.77 5.58 0.76
C VAL A 92 10.00 4.78 1.21
N MET A 93 9.80 3.52 1.54
CA MET A 93 10.89 2.57 1.86
C MET A 93 11.52 2.02 0.60
N ALA A 94 10.70 1.77 -0.44
CA ALA A 94 11.17 1.37 -1.75
C ALA A 94 10.20 1.88 -2.84
N PRO A 95 10.71 2.36 -3.98
CA PRO A 95 9.88 2.71 -5.13
C PRO A 95 9.18 1.47 -5.70
N ALA A 96 8.18 1.69 -6.56
CA ALA A 96 7.60 0.59 -7.32
C ALA A 96 8.65 -0.05 -8.24
N LYS A 97 8.50 -1.35 -8.50
CA LYS A 97 9.40 -2.12 -9.38
C LYS A 97 9.03 -2.02 -10.85
N SER A 98 7.97 -1.29 -11.16
CA SER A 98 7.59 -0.93 -12.52
C SER A 98 8.65 -0.04 -13.17
N SER A 99 8.68 -0.04 -14.50
CA SER A 99 9.68 0.68 -15.30
C SER A 99 9.03 1.49 -16.43
N GLY A 100 9.84 2.30 -17.11
CA GLY A 100 9.39 3.16 -18.20
C GLY A 100 8.30 4.12 -17.76
N LYS A 101 7.25 4.28 -18.57
CA LYS A 101 6.11 5.17 -18.25
C LYS A 101 5.36 4.80 -16.96
N TYR A 102 5.51 3.56 -16.48
CA TYR A 102 4.87 3.08 -15.25
C TYR A 102 5.75 3.23 -14.01
N ALA A 103 7.00 3.70 -14.16
CA ALA A 103 7.91 3.87 -13.04
C ALA A 103 7.31 4.84 -12.01
N SER A 104 7.34 4.45 -10.74
CA SER A 104 6.86 5.29 -9.64
C SER A 104 7.95 5.42 -8.58
N PRO A 105 8.32 6.64 -8.16
CA PRO A 105 9.28 6.85 -7.08
C PRO A 105 8.70 6.53 -5.69
N GLY A 106 7.45 6.05 -5.61
CA GLY A 106 6.77 5.62 -4.39
C GLY A 106 5.73 4.55 -4.72
N TYR A 107 4.49 4.74 -4.25
CA TYR A 107 3.38 3.85 -4.61
C TYR A 107 2.99 4.01 -6.09
N LEU A 108 2.83 2.92 -6.82
CA LEU A 108 2.18 2.88 -8.13
C LEU A 108 0.71 2.52 -7.92
N PRO A 109 -0.25 3.44 -8.16
CA PRO A 109 -1.66 3.09 -8.13
C PRO A 109 -2.02 2.00 -9.16
N PRO A 110 -3.17 1.31 -9.02
CA PRO A 110 -3.65 0.33 -10.00
C PRO A 110 -3.57 0.87 -11.43
N CYS A 111 -2.95 0.11 -12.33
CA CYS A 111 -2.58 0.60 -13.66
C CYS A 111 -2.67 -0.51 -14.72
N SER A 112 -3.57 -1.48 -14.50
CA SER A 112 -3.79 -2.66 -15.35
C SER A 112 -4.50 -2.38 -16.67
N GLY A 113 -5.23 -1.26 -16.79
CA GLY A 113 -6.05 -0.94 -17.97
C GLY A 113 -7.48 -1.45 -17.87
N GLY A 114 -8.03 -1.60 -16.66
CA GLY A 114 -9.37 -2.18 -16.49
C GLY A 114 -9.41 -3.70 -16.67
N LYS A 115 -8.26 -4.38 -16.54
CA LYS A 115 -8.13 -5.83 -16.81
C LYS A 115 -8.52 -6.72 -15.63
N ASN A 116 -9.14 -6.14 -14.59
CA ASN A 116 -9.61 -6.84 -13.41
C ASN A 116 -8.48 -7.54 -12.61
N ASN A 117 -7.30 -6.93 -12.59
CA ASN A 117 -6.16 -7.38 -11.80
C ASN A 117 -6.49 -7.30 -10.31
N ARG A 118 -6.04 -8.28 -9.52
CA ARG A 118 -6.21 -8.28 -8.06
C ARG A 118 -5.05 -7.54 -7.39
N TYR A 119 -5.38 -6.52 -6.63
CA TYR A 119 -4.44 -5.75 -5.83
C TYR A 119 -4.51 -6.15 -4.37
N SER A 120 -3.34 -6.16 -3.73
CA SER A 120 -3.18 -6.55 -2.33
C SER A 120 -2.10 -5.71 -1.66
N VAL A 121 -2.09 -5.77 -0.33
CA VAL A 121 -1.02 -5.24 0.49
C VAL A 121 -0.59 -6.26 1.54
N ASP A 122 0.72 -6.42 1.74
CA ASP A 122 1.25 -7.08 2.93
C ASP A 122 1.58 -6.00 3.96
N LEU A 123 1.07 -6.11 5.18
CA LEU A 123 1.31 -5.15 6.26
C LEU A 123 2.22 -5.79 7.31
N LYS A 124 3.34 -5.16 7.63
CA LYS A 124 4.28 -5.63 8.65
C LYS A 124 4.45 -4.61 9.75
N ALA A 125 4.19 -4.99 10.99
CA ALA A 125 4.57 -4.22 12.16
C ALA A 125 6.06 -4.51 12.46
N VAL A 126 6.90 -3.48 12.47
CA VAL A 126 8.35 -3.62 12.67
C VAL A 126 8.85 -2.75 13.81
N ASP A 127 9.83 -3.24 14.55
CA ASP A 127 10.51 -2.49 15.62
C ASP A 127 11.61 -1.55 15.09
N LYS A 128 12.29 -0.87 16.01
CA LYS A 128 13.36 0.09 15.69
C LYS A 128 14.58 -0.56 15.02
N GLN A 129 14.76 -1.86 15.21
CA GLN A 129 15.84 -2.65 14.63
C GLN A 129 15.43 -3.27 13.27
N GLY A 130 14.19 -3.04 12.83
CA GLY A 130 13.65 -3.58 11.59
C GLY A 130 13.15 -5.03 11.70
N LYS A 131 13.08 -5.59 12.90
CA LYS A 131 12.52 -6.93 13.11
C LYS A 131 11.00 -6.88 12.95
N VAL A 132 10.46 -7.83 12.19
CA VAL A 132 9.01 -8.01 12.04
C VAL A 132 8.44 -8.64 13.30
N LEU A 133 7.50 -7.94 13.93
CA LEU A 133 6.82 -8.39 15.16
C LEU A 133 5.47 -9.05 14.87
N ALA A 134 4.78 -8.59 13.82
CA ALA A 134 3.55 -9.19 13.33
C ALA A 134 3.34 -8.83 11.86
N GLU A 135 2.54 -9.62 11.16
CA GLU A 135 2.21 -9.36 9.76
C GLU A 135 0.78 -9.78 9.39
N ILE A 136 0.25 -9.11 8.37
CA ILE A 136 -0.92 -9.53 7.59
C ILE A 136 -0.41 -9.69 6.16
N ARG A 137 -0.62 -10.86 5.57
CA ARG A 137 -0.21 -11.13 4.19
C ARG A 137 -1.41 -11.12 3.27
N ASP A 138 -1.18 -10.69 2.03
CA ASP A 138 -2.13 -10.75 0.93
C ASP A 138 -3.51 -10.16 1.25
N PHE A 139 -3.53 -9.06 2.01
CA PHE A 139 -4.76 -8.33 2.33
C PHE A 139 -5.31 -7.70 1.05
N THR A 140 -6.44 -8.21 0.55
CA THR A 140 -7.04 -7.72 -0.70
C THR A 140 -7.51 -6.28 -0.53
N ILE A 141 -7.07 -5.40 -1.42
CA ILE A 141 -7.50 -3.99 -1.41
C ILE A 141 -8.49 -3.66 -2.53
N GLY A 142 -8.52 -4.45 -3.61
CA GLY A 142 -9.52 -4.30 -4.65
C GLY A 142 -9.08 -4.89 -5.98
N ARG A 143 -9.93 -4.73 -6.99
CA ARG A 143 -9.67 -5.10 -8.38
C ARG A 143 -9.84 -3.92 -9.32
N TYR A 144 -8.97 -3.86 -10.32
CA TYR A 144 -9.00 -2.87 -11.40
C TYR A 144 -8.49 -3.49 -12.70
#